data_AF-A0A7W1Z4X3-F1
#
_entry.id   AF-A0A7W1Z4X3-F1
#
_cell.length_a   1.000
_cell.length_b   1.000
_cell.length_c   1.000
_cell.angle_alpha   90.00
_cell.angle_beta   90.00
_cell.angle_gamma   90.00
#
_symmetry.space_group_name_H-M   'P 1'
#
loop_
_entity.id
_entity.type
_entity.pdbx_description
1 polymer ?
#
loop_
_entity_poly.entity_id
_entity_poly.type
_entity_poly.pdbx_seq_one_letter_code
_entity_poly.pdbx_strand_id
1 'polypeptide(L)'
;MQCLRIGHKLVLTLGTLAVGMIVCGLAVIYQQEFGRLQMLLEEEGRIIQAQINVTRAYIAKNYVGKIKQSSMGSHLHVSRDHEQDPDAVPFPATAIQEIGQELGLVGGYQARFVSDQPMNPANAPKDTFEQKALELMKNGAKSVSEIETINGVPTFRRASADVAT
;
A
#
# COMPACT_ATOMS: atom_id res chain seq x y z
N MET A 1 30.36 61.73 -21.43
CA MET A 1 30.50 60.50 -20.62
C MET A 1 29.15 59.79 -20.53
N GLN A 2 28.82 58.93 -21.49
CA GLN A 2 27.64 58.05 -21.46
C GLN A 2 28.12 56.61 -21.58
N CYS A 3 28.67 56.06 -20.50
CA CYS A 3 29.23 54.70 -20.51
C CYS A 3 28.85 54.00 -19.21
N LEU A 4 27.54 53.75 -19.01
CA LEU A 4 27.03 52.91 -17.89
C LEU A 4 25.53 52.51 -18.02
N ARG A 5 24.83 52.90 -19.09
CA ARG A 5 23.41 52.54 -19.26
C ARG A 5 23.14 51.16 -19.90
N ILE A 6 24.16 50.50 -20.45
CA ILE A 6 24.02 49.18 -21.09
C ILE A 6 24.32 48.04 -20.11
N GLY A 7 25.28 48.23 -19.19
CA GLY A 7 25.71 47.20 -18.23
C GLY A 7 24.61 46.76 -17.26
N HIS A 8 23.88 47.70 -16.66
CA HIS A 8 22.83 47.35 -15.69
C HIS A 8 21.64 46.61 -16.35
N LYS A 9 21.27 46.96 -17.59
CA LYS A 9 20.22 46.25 -18.34
C LYS A 9 20.65 44.83 -18.69
N LEU A 10 21.91 44.66 -19.11
CA LEU A 10 22.47 43.36 -19.45
C LEU A 10 22.54 42.43 -18.22
N VAL A 11 23.04 42.95 -17.09
CA VAL A 11 23.06 42.20 -15.81
C VAL A 11 21.65 41.79 -15.39
N LEU A 12 20.67 42.66 -15.55
CA LEU A 12 19.28 42.37 -15.19
C LEU A 12 18.68 41.28 -16.10
N THR A 13 18.93 41.32 -17.42
CA THR A 13 18.47 40.28 -18.35
C THR A 13 19.17 38.94 -18.15
N LEU A 14 20.46 38.94 -17.82
CA LEU A 14 21.21 37.70 -17.56
C LEU A 14 20.78 37.08 -16.23
N GLY A 15 20.54 37.93 -15.22
CA GLY A 15 20.01 37.51 -13.93
C GLY A 15 18.62 36.90 -14.02
N THR A 16 17.70 37.52 -14.78
CA THR A 16 16.36 36.96 -14.98
C THR A 16 16.40 35.64 -15.75
N LEU A 17 17.25 35.52 -16.77
CA LEU A 17 17.47 34.27 -17.49
C LEU A 17 18.00 33.16 -16.57
N ALA A 18 19.00 33.47 -15.74
CA ALA A 18 19.57 32.52 -14.80
C ALA A 18 18.53 32.04 -13.76
N VAL A 19 17.75 32.96 -13.18
CA VAL A 19 16.66 32.61 -12.26
C VAL A 19 15.61 31.75 -12.97
N GLY A 20 15.24 32.09 -14.21
CA GLY A 20 14.31 31.29 -15.01
C GLY A 20 14.81 29.86 -15.22
N MET A 21 16.08 29.69 -15.59
CA MET A 21 16.67 28.36 -15.75
C MET A 21 16.71 27.57 -14.44
N ILE A 22 17.01 28.22 -13.31
CA ILE A 22 17.02 27.57 -11.99
C ILE A 22 15.61 27.10 -11.62
N VAL A 23 14.59 27.94 -11.79
CA VAL A 23 13.20 27.58 -11.48
C VAL A 23 12.72 26.42 -12.36
N CYS A 24 13.01 26.48 -13.66
CA CYS A 24 12.70 25.37 -14.58
C CYS A 24 13.44 24.08 -14.19
N GLY A 25 14.72 24.17 -13.86
CA GLY A 25 15.51 23.02 -13.43
C GLY A 25 14.96 22.39 -12.15
N LEU A 26 14.61 23.20 -11.15
CA LEU A 26 13.99 22.73 -9.90
C LEU A 26 12.64 22.06 -10.15
N ALA A 27 11.80 22.62 -11.03
CA ALA A 27 10.51 22.05 -11.38
C ALA A 27 10.66 20.67 -12.05
N VAL A 28 11.62 20.52 -12.96
CA VAL A 28 11.92 19.24 -13.63
C VAL A 28 12.43 18.21 -12.63
N ILE A 29 13.38 18.59 -11.76
CA ILE A 29 13.93 17.70 -10.73
C ILE A 29 12.82 17.23 -9.78
N TYR A 30 11.95 18.15 -9.35
CA TYR A 30 10.84 17.82 -8.47
C TYR A 30 9.88 16.78 -9.10
N GLN A 31 9.49 16.98 -10.36
CA GLN A 31 8.64 16.03 -11.07
C GLN A 31 9.31 14.66 -11.23
N GLN A 32 10.62 14.66 -11.51
CA GLN A 32 11.39 13.42 -11.67
C GLN A 32 11.51 12.64 -10.35
N GLU A 33 11.86 13.30 -9.25
CA GLU A 33 11.96 12.66 -7.94
C GLU A 33 10.60 12.13 -7.48
N PHE A 34 9.52 12.90 -7.69
CA PHE A 34 8.18 12.45 -7.34
C PHE A 34 7.75 11.22 -8.15
N GLY A 35 8.01 11.20 -9.47
CA GLY A 35 7.74 10.04 -10.31
C GLY A 35 8.57 8.81 -9.92
N ARG A 36 9.84 9.01 -9.55
CA ARG A 36 10.72 7.94 -9.06
C ARG A 36 10.21 7.37 -7.73
N LEU A 37 9.79 8.24 -6.81
CA LEU A 37 9.23 7.85 -5.52
C LEU A 37 7.96 7.01 -5.71
N GLN A 38 7.05 7.43 -6.58
CA GLN A 38 5.84 6.67 -6.90
C GLN A 38 6.17 5.29 -7.46
N MET A 39 7.16 5.19 -8.36
CA MET A 39 7.60 3.91 -8.91
C MET A 39 8.13 2.97 -7.83
N LEU A 40 8.97 3.49 -6.91
CA LEU A 40 9.53 2.70 -5.80
C LEU A 40 8.44 2.21 -4.84
N LEU A 41 7.49 3.08 -4.49
CA LEU A 41 6.35 2.73 -3.64
C LEU A 41 5.45 1.67 -4.31
N GLU A 42 5.23 1.78 -5.61
CA GLU A 42 4.48 0.79 -6.38
C GLU A 42 5.23 -0.56 -6.38
N GLU A 43 6.55 -0.56 -6.59
CA GLU A 43 7.36 -1.79 -6.54
C GLU A 43 7.35 -2.44 -5.15
N GLU A 44 7.57 -1.66 -4.08
CA GLU A 44 7.51 -2.12 -2.70
C GLU A 44 6.13 -2.69 -2.35
N GLY A 45 5.06 -1.97 -2.73
CA GLY A 45 3.70 -2.46 -2.55
C GLY A 45 3.43 -3.78 -3.27
N ARG A 46 4.02 -4.01 -4.45
CA ARG A 46 3.93 -5.30 -5.17
C ARG A 46 4.67 -6.41 -4.42
N ILE A 47 5.84 -6.11 -3.85
CA ILE A 47 6.62 -7.08 -3.05
C ILE A 47 5.85 -7.46 -1.79
N ILE A 48 5.29 -6.48 -1.07
CA ILE A 48 4.45 -6.70 0.12
C ILE A 48 3.23 -7.55 -0.24
N GLN A 49 2.54 -7.25 -1.35
CA GLN A 49 1.42 -8.06 -1.84
C GLN A 49 1.84 -9.51 -2.09
N ALA A 50 2.97 -9.74 -2.77
CA ALA A 50 3.48 -11.08 -3.01
C ALA A 50 3.81 -11.82 -1.70
N GLN A 51 4.44 -11.13 -0.75
CA GLN A 51 4.74 -11.67 0.58
C GLN A 51 3.47 -12.07 1.32
N ILE A 52 2.42 -11.23 1.29
CA ILE A 52 1.12 -11.52 1.89
C ILE A 52 0.51 -12.79 1.28
N ASN A 53 0.49 -12.89 -0.05
CA ASN A 53 -0.11 -14.03 -0.75
C ASN A 53 0.65 -15.33 -0.44
N VAL A 54 1.98 -15.29 -0.52
CA VAL A 54 2.83 -16.45 -0.20
C VAL A 54 2.65 -16.86 1.26
N THR A 55 2.64 -15.90 2.19
CA THR A 55 2.44 -16.18 3.62
C THR A 55 1.06 -16.79 3.87
N ARG A 56 0.01 -16.23 3.27
CA ARG A 56 -1.36 -16.76 3.39
C ARG A 56 -1.45 -18.20 2.88
N ALA A 57 -0.92 -18.45 1.67
CA ALA A 57 -0.92 -19.78 1.06
C ALA A 57 -0.10 -20.78 1.90
N TYR A 58 1.04 -20.35 2.43
CA TYR A 58 1.86 -21.16 3.32
C TYR A 58 1.10 -21.50 4.61
N ILE A 59 0.41 -20.53 5.23
CA ILE A 59 -0.42 -20.75 6.43
C ILE A 59 -1.52 -21.78 6.14
N ALA A 60 -2.25 -21.57 5.05
CA ALA A 60 -3.34 -22.45 4.62
C ALA A 60 -2.86 -23.88 4.38
N LYS A 61 -1.73 -24.06 3.68
CA LYS A 61 -1.21 -25.38 3.31
C LYS A 61 -0.55 -26.10 4.49
N ASN A 62 0.35 -25.42 5.19
CA ASN A 62 1.26 -26.08 6.12
C ASN A 62 0.74 -26.12 7.56
N TYR A 63 -0.14 -25.22 7.97
CA TYR A 63 -0.69 -25.23 9.32
C TYR A 63 -2.13 -25.72 9.28
N VAL A 64 -3.03 -24.98 8.64
CA VAL A 64 -4.46 -25.35 8.58
C VAL A 64 -4.65 -26.70 7.88
N GLY A 65 -4.00 -26.92 6.74
CA GLY A 65 -4.08 -28.18 6.00
C GLY A 65 -3.57 -29.37 6.81
N LYS A 66 -2.44 -29.22 7.50
CA LYS A 66 -1.87 -30.30 8.33
C LYS A 66 -2.68 -30.56 9.59
N ILE A 67 -3.22 -29.53 10.26
CA ILE A 67 -4.09 -29.71 11.43
C ILE A 67 -5.31 -30.56 11.06
N LYS A 68 -5.99 -30.20 9.97
CA LYS A 68 -7.16 -30.95 9.46
C LYS A 68 -6.84 -32.40 9.09
N GLN A 69 -5.60 -32.71 8.73
CA GLN A 69 -5.16 -34.05 8.34
C GLN A 69 -4.51 -34.83 9.50
N SER A 70 -4.17 -34.17 10.60
CA SER A 70 -3.49 -34.79 11.74
C SER A 70 -4.46 -35.57 12.62
N SER A 71 -3.96 -36.57 13.35
CA SER A 71 -4.70 -37.27 14.39
C SER A 71 -5.10 -36.37 15.57
N MET A 72 -4.51 -35.17 15.69
CA MET A 72 -4.91 -34.13 16.65
C MET A 72 -6.01 -33.20 16.09
N GLY A 73 -6.40 -33.35 14.83
CA GLY A 73 -7.41 -32.52 14.17
C GLY A 73 -8.82 -32.66 14.75
N SER A 74 -9.06 -33.64 15.63
CA SER A 74 -10.29 -33.74 16.43
C SER A 74 -10.31 -32.79 17.63
N HIS A 75 -9.15 -32.30 18.08
CA HIS A 75 -9.03 -31.36 19.20
C HIS A 75 -8.78 -29.94 18.71
N LEU A 76 -8.03 -29.77 17.62
CA LEU A 76 -7.73 -28.45 17.05
C LEU A 76 -8.65 -28.12 15.88
N HIS A 77 -9.22 -26.92 15.88
CA HIS A 77 -10.08 -26.46 14.79
C HIS A 77 -9.67 -25.06 14.30
N VAL A 78 -10.17 -24.68 13.12
CA VAL A 78 -9.90 -23.36 12.54
C VAL A 78 -11.10 -22.47 12.80
N SER A 79 -10.87 -21.34 13.45
CA SER A 79 -11.91 -20.39 13.78
C SER A 79 -11.47 -18.96 13.44
N ARG A 80 -12.44 -18.08 13.25
CA ARG A 80 -12.19 -16.64 13.21
C ARG A 80 -11.97 -16.12 14.62
N ASP A 81 -12.82 -16.56 15.54
CA ASP A 81 -12.88 -16.07 16.91
C ASP A 81 -11.96 -16.94 17.80
N HIS A 82 -10.69 -17.04 17.39
CA HIS A 82 -9.71 -17.97 17.94
C HIS A 82 -9.00 -17.42 19.20
N GLU A 83 -9.03 -16.11 19.44
CA GLU A 83 -8.23 -15.44 20.49
C GLU A 83 -8.44 -16.00 21.90
N GLN A 84 -9.67 -16.42 22.21
CA GLN A 84 -10.06 -16.89 23.55
C GLN A 84 -10.19 -18.42 23.63
N ASP A 85 -9.94 -19.12 22.51
CA ASP A 85 -10.09 -20.56 22.42
C ASP A 85 -8.70 -21.21 22.21
N PRO A 86 -8.14 -21.88 23.24
CA PRO A 86 -6.81 -22.47 23.16
C PRO A 86 -6.71 -23.61 22.13
N ASP A 87 -7.86 -24.15 21.70
CA ASP A 87 -7.97 -25.23 20.74
C ASP A 87 -8.30 -24.71 19.32
N ALA A 88 -8.36 -23.40 19.12
CA ALA A 88 -8.61 -22.76 17.84
C ALA A 88 -7.36 -22.10 17.26
N VAL A 89 -7.16 -22.27 15.95
CA VAL A 89 -6.18 -21.50 15.17
C VAL A 89 -6.89 -20.54 14.23
N PRO A 90 -6.28 -19.38 13.90
CA PRO A 90 -6.91 -18.41 13.01
C PRO A 90 -7.07 -18.95 11.59
N PHE A 91 -8.12 -18.50 10.89
CA PHE A 91 -8.16 -18.65 9.44
C PHE A 91 -6.96 -17.96 8.78
N PRO A 92 -6.48 -18.43 7.62
CA PRO A 92 -5.34 -17.80 6.94
C PRO A 92 -5.57 -16.31 6.64
N ALA A 93 -6.81 -15.92 6.35
CA ALA A 93 -7.13 -14.51 6.13
C ALA A 93 -7.13 -13.68 7.41
N THR A 94 -7.59 -14.26 8.52
CA THR A 94 -7.57 -13.67 9.85
C THR A 94 -6.12 -13.44 10.30
N ALA A 95 -5.25 -14.45 10.19
CA ALA A 95 -3.84 -14.34 10.55
C ALA A 95 -3.11 -13.21 9.80
N ILE A 96 -3.34 -13.07 8.50
CA ILE A 96 -2.73 -11.98 7.72
C ILE A 96 -3.22 -10.60 8.18
N GLN A 97 -4.50 -10.48 8.52
CA GLN A 97 -5.06 -9.23 8.99
C GLN A 97 -4.48 -8.83 10.35
N GLU A 98 -4.31 -9.79 11.26
CA GLU A 98 -3.69 -9.57 12.57
C GLU A 98 -2.21 -9.21 12.43
N ILE A 99 -1.46 -9.94 11.60
CA ILE A 99 -0.06 -9.61 11.29
C ILE A 99 0.03 -8.18 10.72
N GLY A 100 -0.89 -7.80 9.82
CA GLY A 100 -0.94 -6.45 9.26
C GLY A 100 -1.30 -5.37 10.29
N GLN A 101 -2.11 -5.69 11.29
CA GLN A 101 -2.39 -4.78 12.41
C GLN A 101 -1.17 -4.59 13.29
N GLU A 102 -0.51 -5.68 13.69
CA GLU A 102 0.72 -5.65 14.50
C GLU A 102 1.87 -4.91 13.78
N LEU A 103 2.05 -5.15 12.48
CA LEU A 103 3.03 -4.42 11.67
C LEU A 103 2.71 -2.92 11.59
N GLY A 104 1.43 -2.55 11.52
CA GLY A 104 1.01 -1.16 11.55
C GLY A 104 1.39 -0.44 12.85
N LEU A 105 1.35 -1.14 13.99
CA LEU A 105 1.71 -0.58 15.30
C LEU A 105 3.21 -0.23 15.42
N VAL A 106 4.07 -0.98 14.74
CA VAL A 106 5.54 -0.76 14.73
C VAL A 106 6.01 0.15 13.59
N GLY A 107 5.09 0.77 12.85
CA GLY A 107 5.40 1.69 11.75
C GLY A 107 5.78 1.00 10.44
N GLY A 108 5.43 -0.29 10.29
CA GLY A 108 5.53 -1.01 9.03
C GLY A 108 4.37 -0.69 8.08
N TYR A 109 3.90 -1.70 7.35
CA TYR A 109 2.70 -1.57 6.52
C TYR A 109 1.47 -2.10 7.25
N GLN A 110 0.30 -1.60 6.87
CA GLN A 110 -0.98 -2.18 7.26
C GLN A 110 -1.61 -2.87 6.06
N ALA A 111 -2.12 -4.08 6.26
CA ALA A 111 -2.83 -4.84 5.24
C ALA A 111 -4.14 -5.39 5.79
N ARG A 112 -5.17 -5.37 4.94
CA ARG A 112 -6.47 -5.98 5.26
C ARG A 112 -7.15 -6.46 3.99
N PHE A 113 -8.06 -7.42 4.15
CA PHE A 113 -8.93 -7.85 3.06
C PHE A 113 -10.18 -7.00 3.02
N VAL A 114 -10.59 -6.63 1.80
CA VAL A 114 -11.78 -5.84 1.55
C VAL A 114 -12.63 -6.54 0.51
N SER A 115 -13.93 -6.66 0.78
CA SER A 115 -14.90 -7.26 -0.14
C SER A 115 -16.22 -6.50 -0.07
N ASP A 116 -16.93 -6.47 -1.19
CA ASP A 116 -18.30 -5.98 -1.29
C ASP A 116 -19.34 -6.95 -0.69
N GLN A 117 -19.00 -8.23 -0.61
CA GLN A 117 -19.79 -9.29 0.01
C GLN A 117 -18.97 -10.01 1.10
N PRO A 118 -18.59 -9.29 2.16
CA PRO A 118 -17.64 -9.83 3.11
C PRO A 118 -18.30 -10.90 4.00
N MET A 119 -17.70 -12.08 4.10
CA MET A 119 -18.11 -13.09 5.09
C MET A 119 -17.91 -12.58 6.53
N ASN A 120 -16.86 -11.77 6.75
CA ASN A 120 -16.62 -11.07 8.00
C ASN A 120 -16.97 -9.58 7.81
N PRO A 121 -18.00 -9.03 8.49
CA PRO A 121 -18.40 -7.62 8.33
C PRO A 121 -17.26 -6.60 8.50
N ALA A 122 -16.22 -6.94 9.29
CA ALA A 122 -15.03 -6.09 9.44
C ALA A 122 -14.26 -5.84 8.12
N ASN A 123 -14.47 -6.68 7.11
CA ASN A 123 -13.87 -6.60 5.78
C ASN A 123 -14.71 -5.81 4.77
N ALA A 124 -15.80 -5.18 5.21
CA ALA A 124 -16.49 -4.19 4.40
C ALA A 124 -15.53 -3.00 4.09
N PRO A 125 -15.75 -2.29 2.96
CA PRO A 125 -15.06 -1.03 2.69
C PRO A 125 -15.43 0.00 3.76
N LYS A 126 -14.43 0.69 4.29
CA LYS A 126 -14.51 1.67 5.38
C LYS A 126 -14.31 3.09 4.90
N ASP A 127 -13.66 3.29 3.75
CA ASP A 127 -13.36 4.61 3.22
C ASP A 127 -13.51 4.73 1.70
N THR A 128 -13.35 5.95 1.21
CA THR A 128 -13.50 6.35 -0.19
C THR A 128 -12.51 5.64 -1.10
N PHE A 129 -11.25 5.48 -0.67
CA PHE A 129 -10.24 4.76 -1.45
C PHE A 129 -10.66 3.31 -1.68
N GLU A 130 -11.14 2.62 -0.64
CA GLU A 130 -11.52 1.21 -0.75
C GLU A 130 -12.76 1.00 -1.61
N GLN A 131 -13.75 1.90 -1.50
CA GLN A 131 -14.93 1.89 -2.36
C GLN A 131 -14.53 2.08 -3.83
N LYS A 132 -13.71 3.10 -4.10
CA LYS A 132 -13.17 3.39 -5.44
C LYS A 132 -12.33 2.23 -5.96
N ALA A 133 -11.49 1.64 -5.12
CA ALA A 133 -10.64 0.51 -5.50
C ALA A 133 -11.47 -0.71 -5.88
N LEU A 134 -12.49 -1.06 -5.09
CA LEU A 134 -13.41 -2.15 -5.40
C LEU A 134 -14.15 -1.90 -6.71
N GLU A 135 -14.64 -0.69 -6.95
CA GLU A 135 -15.32 -0.33 -8.20
C GLU A 135 -14.40 -0.45 -9.42
N LEU A 136 -13.20 0.15 -9.36
CA LEU A 136 -12.23 0.08 -10.45
C LEU A 136 -11.79 -1.37 -10.72
N MET A 137 -11.59 -2.17 -9.67
CA MET A 137 -11.23 -3.58 -9.81
C MET A 137 -12.36 -4.43 -10.41
N LYS A 138 -13.62 -4.17 -10.04
CA LYS A 138 -14.80 -4.76 -10.71
C LYS A 138 -14.84 -4.42 -12.20
N ASN A 139 -14.36 -3.23 -12.57
CA ASN A 139 -14.25 -2.78 -13.94
C ASN A 139 -12.95 -3.24 -14.65
N GLY A 140 -12.18 -4.15 -14.05
CA GLY A 140 -11.02 -4.79 -14.67
C GLY A 140 -9.66 -4.18 -14.32
N ALA A 141 -9.59 -3.22 -13.40
CA ALA A 141 -8.30 -2.73 -12.91
C ALA A 141 -7.54 -3.85 -12.17
N LYS A 142 -6.27 -4.04 -12.53
CA LYS A 142 -5.40 -5.04 -11.88
C LYS A 142 -4.94 -4.60 -10.48
N SER A 143 -4.69 -3.31 -10.34
CA SER A 143 -4.37 -2.65 -9.09
C SER A 143 -4.82 -1.20 -9.13
N VAL A 144 -5.04 -0.63 -7.96
CA VAL A 144 -5.39 0.78 -7.75
C VAL A 144 -4.47 1.30 -6.66
N SER A 145 -3.78 2.40 -6.92
CA SER A 145 -2.92 3.04 -5.92
C SER A 145 -3.16 4.53 -5.87
N GLU A 146 -2.97 5.11 -4.68
CA GLU A 146 -3.16 6.52 -4.41
C GLU A 146 -2.26 6.95 -3.26
N ILE A 147 -1.72 8.17 -3.34
CA ILE A 147 -1.04 8.81 -2.21
C ILE A 147 -2.04 9.77 -1.59
N GLU A 148 -2.36 9.55 -0.33
CA GLU A 148 -3.24 10.43 0.44
C GLU A 148 -2.64 10.72 1.81
N THR A 149 -3.17 11.72 2.51
CA THR A 149 -2.73 12.03 3.86
C THR A 149 -3.73 11.44 4.85
N ILE A 150 -3.30 10.45 5.64
CA ILE A 150 -4.11 9.82 6.68
C ILE A 150 -3.55 10.27 8.02
N ASN A 151 -4.37 10.92 8.85
CA ASN A 151 -3.96 11.43 10.17
C ASN A 151 -2.70 12.33 10.12
N GLY A 152 -2.56 13.13 9.06
CA GLY A 152 -1.41 14.02 8.87
C GLY A 152 -0.15 13.33 8.33
N VAL A 153 -0.20 12.03 8.07
CA VAL A 153 0.92 11.27 7.51
C VAL A 153 0.65 10.98 6.02
N PRO A 154 1.58 11.34 5.12
CA PRO A 154 1.53 10.90 3.73
C PRO A 154 1.61 9.37 3.66
N THR A 155 0.56 8.75 3.14
CA THR A 155 0.40 7.31 3.07
C THR A 155 0.17 6.89 1.63
N PHE A 156 1.00 5.94 1.17
CA PHE A 156 0.78 5.26 -0.09
C PHE A 156 -0.16 4.08 0.13
N ARG A 157 -1.33 4.12 -0.52
CA ARG A 157 -2.31 3.04 -0.49
C ARG A 157 -2.29 2.29 -1.80
N ARG A 158 -2.40 0.97 -1.71
CA ARG A 158 -2.47 0.07 -2.86
C ARG A 158 -3.52 -0.99 -2.60
N ALA A 159 -4.39 -1.20 -3.57
CA ALA A 159 -5.34 -2.30 -3.65
C ALA A 159 -5.06 -3.16 -4.88
N SER A 160 -5.27 -4.45 -4.74
CA SER A 160 -5.03 -5.46 -5.77
C SER A 160 -5.91 -6.66 -5.50
N ALA A 161 -6.23 -7.43 -6.54
CA ALA A 161 -7.04 -8.64 -6.38
C ALA A 161 -6.30 -9.67 -5.51
N ASP A 162 -7.02 -10.21 -4.52
CA ASP A 162 -6.58 -11.40 -3.78
C ASP A 162 -6.87 -12.62 -4.65
N VAL A 163 -5.84 -13.09 -5.36
CA VAL A 163 -5.94 -14.31 -6.17
C VAL A 163 -5.30 -15.43 -5.35
N ALA A 164 -6.14 -16.29 -4.79
CA ALA A 164 -5.68 -17.55 -4.20
C ALA A 164 -4.95 -18.34 -5.30
N THR A 165 -3.65 -18.60 -5.08
CA THR A 165 -2.80 -19.37 -5.99
C THR A 165 -2.61 -20.79 -5.46
#